data_AF-A0A0N8KKW8-F1
#
_entry.id   AF-A0A0N8KKW8-F1
#
_cell.length_a   1.000
_cell.length_b   1.000
_cell.length_c   1.000
_cell.angle_alpha   90.00
_cell.angle_beta   90.00
_cell.angle_gamma   90.00
#
_symmetry.space_group_name_H-M   'P 1'
#
loop_
_entity.id
_entity.type
_entity.pdbx_description
1 polymer ?
#
loop_
_entity_poly.entity_id
_entity_poly.type
_entity_poly.pdbx_seq_one_letter_code
_entity_poly.pdbx_strand_id
1 'polypeptide(L)'
;MPLLHFIWTLVISLIPWIISKVFRAIGFGFVTYVGLTVGLDKAEDFIFSRFENLGTELYQILAIAGFPQGIKILFAAFAVALILKNAGTGDRVRKPVWKKPGPFEA
;
A
#
# COMPACT_ATOMS: atom_id res chain seq x y z
N MET A 1 -6.57 -47.85 -17.04
CA MET A 1 -5.25 -47.73 -16.37
C MET A 1 -5.41 -46.90 -15.10
N PRO A 2 -5.56 -47.55 -13.94
CA PRO A 2 -5.99 -46.92 -12.67
C PRO A 2 -4.98 -45.92 -12.09
N LEU A 3 -3.69 -46.08 -12.40
CA LEU A 3 -2.61 -45.21 -11.92
C LEU A 3 -2.73 -43.77 -12.44
N LEU A 4 -3.26 -43.59 -13.66
CA LEU A 4 -3.39 -42.27 -14.29
C LEU A 4 -4.53 -41.46 -13.64
N HIS A 5 -5.59 -42.14 -13.20
CA HIS A 5 -6.69 -41.51 -12.48
C HIS A 5 -6.27 -41.09 -11.06
N PHE A 6 -5.40 -41.86 -10.41
CA PHE A 6 -4.88 -41.54 -9.08
C PHE A 6 -3.96 -40.30 -9.08
N ILE A 7 -3.13 -40.16 -10.13
CA ILE A 7 -2.29 -38.96 -10.31
C ILE A 7 -3.18 -37.75 -10.63
N TRP A 8 -4.22 -37.92 -11.43
CA TRP A 8 -5.15 -36.85 -11.81
C TRP A 8 -5.93 -36.28 -10.62
N THR A 9 -6.43 -37.14 -9.72
CA THR A 9 -7.14 -36.69 -8.51
C THR A 9 -6.23 -35.97 -7.52
N LEU A 10 -4.97 -36.38 -7.39
CA LEU A 10 -3.96 -35.67 -6.58
C LEU A 10 -3.68 -34.26 -7.11
N VAL A 11 -3.56 -34.09 -8.43
CA VAL A 11 -3.35 -32.79 -9.06
C VAL A 11 -4.55 -31.87 -8.82
N ILE A 12 -5.78 -32.38 -9.00
CA ILE A 12 -7.00 -31.61 -8.78
C ILE A 12 -7.14 -31.17 -7.32
N SER A 13 -6.71 -31.99 -6.36
CA SER A 13 -6.76 -31.66 -4.94
C SER A 13 -5.80 -30.52 -4.55
N LEU A 14 -4.70 -30.31 -5.29
CA LEU A 14 -3.75 -29.23 -5.04
C LEU A 14 -4.21 -27.85 -5.57
N ILE A 15 -5.05 -27.83 -6.60
CA ILE A 15 -5.57 -26.61 -7.24
C ILE A 15 -6.26 -25.66 -6.24
N PRO A 16 -7.23 -26.08 -5.40
CA PRO A 16 -7.92 -25.17 -4.49
C PRO A 16 -6.99 -24.54 -3.45
N TRP A 17 -5.91 -25.21 -3.05
CA TRP A 17 -4.92 -24.66 -2.13
C TRP A 17 -4.12 -23.51 -2.74
N ILE A 18 -3.72 -23.66 -4.01
CA ILE A 18 -3.02 -22.61 -4.77
C ILE A 18 -3.95 -21.42 -5.00
N ILE A 19 -5.19 -21.68 -5.43
CA ILE A 19 -6.18 -20.62 -5.68
C ILE A 19 -6.45 -19.84 -4.39
N SER A 20 -6.63 -20.51 -3.25
CA SER A 20 -6.86 -19.84 -1.96
C SER A 20 -5.70 -18.91 -1.56
N LYS A 21 -4.45 -19.34 -1.77
CA LYS A 21 -3.27 -18.50 -1.50
C LYS A 21 -3.17 -17.30 -2.44
N VAL A 22 -3.39 -17.52 -3.74
CA VAL A 22 -3.36 -16.45 -4.74
C VAL A 22 -4.48 -15.44 -4.49
N PHE A 23 -5.68 -15.91 -4.18
CA PHE A 23 -6.82 -15.03 -3.89
C PHE A 23 -6.65 -14.23 -2.59
N ARG A 24 -6.00 -14.80 -1.56
CA ARG A 24 -5.61 -14.06 -0.36
C ARG A 24 -4.52 -13.02 -0.63
N ALA A 25 -3.52 -13.38 -1.44
CA ALA A 25 -2.43 -12.47 -1.80
C ALA A 25 -2.94 -11.29 -2.66
N ILE A 26 -3.75 -11.57 -3.68
CA ILE A 26 -4.34 -10.55 -4.55
C ILE A 26 -5.42 -9.78 -3.80
N GLY A 27 -6.27 -10.44 -3.02
CA GLY A 27 -7.34 -9.79 -2.27
C GLY A 27 -6.81 -8.76 -1.27
N PHE A 28 -5.74 -9.09 -0.53
CA PHE A 28 -5.11 -8.15 0.40
C PHE A 28 -4.44 -6.97 -0.32
N GLY A 29 -3.73 -7.23 -1.42
CA GLY A 29 -3.12 -6.18 -2.24
C GLY A 29 -4.16 -5.26 -2.90
N PHE A 30 -5.25 -5.83 -3.42
CA PHE A 30 -6.35 -5.12 -4.05
C PHE A 30 -7.12 -4.24 -3.06
N VAL A 31 -7.50 -4.78 -1.89
CA VAL A 31 -8.20 -4.01 -0.85
C VAL A 31 -7.32 -2.88 -0.32
N THR A 32 -6.01 -3.09 -0.18
CA THR A 32 -5.07 -2.04 0.22
C THR A 32 -4.94 -0.96 -0.84
N TYR A 33 -4.80 -1.32 -2.12
CA TYR A 33 -4.68 -0.36 -3.21
C TYR A 33 -5.95 0.48 -3.37
N VAL A 34 -7.12 -0.17 -3.44
CA VAL A 34 -8.42 0.50 -3.59
C VAL A 34 -8.77 1.31 -2.34
N GLY A 35 -8.48 0.78 -1.15
CA GLY A 35 -8.71 1.49 0.11
C GLY A 35 -7.85 2.75 0.24
N LEU A 36 -6.61 2.71 -0.25
CA LEU A 36 -5.71 3.87 -0.29
C LEU A 36 -6.19 4.91 -1.29
N THR A 37 -6.55 4.52 -2.52
CA THR A 37 -7.04 5.48 -3.51
C THR A 37 -8.31 6.16 -3.02
N VAL A 38 -9.29 5.41 -2.53
CA VAL A 38 -10.55 5.98 -2.00
C VAL A 38 -10.31 6.85 -0.76
N GLY A 39 -9.38 6.46 0.12
CA GLY A 39 -9.04 7.25 1.31
C GLY A 39 -8.36 8.58 0.96
N LEU A 40 -7.49 8.58 -0.05
CA LEU A 40 -6.79 9.78 -0.51
C LEU A 40 -7.73 10.70 -1.29
N ASP A 41 -8.54 10.16 -2.19
CA ASP A 41 -9.52 10.93 -2.96
C ASP A 41 -10.50 11.64 -2.01
N LYS A 42 -10.99 10.96 -0.97
CA LYS A 42 -11.84 11.60 0.05
C LYS A 42 -11.13 12.68 0.86
N ALA A 43 -9.84 12.51 1.14
CA ALA A 43 -9.08 13.51 1.86
C ALA A 43 -8.82 14.75 0.99
N GLU A 44 -8.56 14.54 -0.30
CA GLU A 44 -8.44 15.58 -1.31
C GLU A 44 -9.75 16.37 -1.46
N ASP A 45 -10.86 15.66 -1.65
CA ASP A 45 -12.20 16.26 -1.75
C ASP A 45 -12.61 17.03 -0.49
N PHE A 46 -12.28 16.51 0.70
CA PHE A 46 -12.57 17.20 1.96
C PHE A 46 -11.86 18.55 2.02
N ILE A 47 -10.58 18.57 1.65
CA ILE A 47 -9.80 19.81 1.63
C ILE A 47 -10.38 20.75 0.57
N PHE A 48 -10.62 20.29 -0.65
CA PHE A 48 -11.17 21.14 -1.71
C PHE A 48 -12.57 21.67 -1.41
N SER A 49 -13.44 20.92 -0.72
CA SER A 49 -14.76 21.41 -0.27
C SER A 49 -14.67 22.59 0.73
N ARG A 50 -13.56 22.67 1.49
CA ARG A 50 -13.27 23.81 2.36
C ARG A 50 -12.69 24.98 1.56
N PHE A 51 -11.98 24.70 0.47
CA PHE A 51 -11.50 25.71 -0.47
C PHE A 51 -12.61 26.31 -1.33
N GLU A 52 -13.68 25.58 -1.66
CA GLU A 52 -14.84 26.14 -2.37
C GLU A 52 -15.60 27.21 -1.55
N ASN A 53 -15.50 27.17 -0.22
CA ASN A 53 -16.01 28.22 0.66
C ASN A 53 -15.05 29.43 0.79
N LEU A 54 -13.81 29.33 0.29
CA LEU A 54 -12.93 30.50 0.17
C LEU A 54 -13.34 31.26 -1.09
N GLY A 55 -13.62 32.55 -0.94
CA GLY A 55 -13.96 33.42 -2.06
C GLY A 55 -12.96 33.27 -3.21
N THR A 56 -13.44 33.33 -4.45
CA THR A 56 -12.72 32.97 -5.68
C THR A 56 -11.34 33.65 -5.80
N GLU A 57 -11.19 34.85 -5.25
CA GLU A 57 -9.93 35.61 -5.23
C GLU A 57 -8.86 34.95 -4.34
N LEU A 58 -9.22 34.47 -3.15
CA LEU A 58 -8.29 33.76 -2.26
C LEU A 58 -7.85 32.43 -2.87
N TYR A 59 -8.77 31.72 -3.53
CA TYR A 59 -8.43 30.49 -4.25
C TYR A 59 -7.40 30.73 -5.35
N GLN A 60 -7.56 31.80 -6.15
CA GLN A 60 -6.60 32.14 -7.21
C GLN A 60 -5.21 32.47 -6.65
N ILE A 61 -5.13 33.18 -5.52
CA ILE A 61 -3.85 33.49 -4.86
C ILE A 61 -3.19 32.21 -4.34
N LEU A 62 -3.94 31.33 -3.68
CA LEU A 62 -3.46 30.03 -3.21
C LEU A 62 -3.06 29.08 -4.35
N ALA A 63 -3.74 29.16 -5.48
CA ALA A 63 -3.42 28.39 -6.67
C ALA A 63 -2.07 28.80 -7.27
N ILE A 64 -1.79 30.12 -7.36
CA ILE A 64 -0.48 30.63 -7.80
C ILE A 64 0.61 30.29 -6.78
N ALA A 65 0.27 30.29 -5.48
CA ALA A 65 1.17 29.85 -4.41
C ALA A 65 1.46 28.33 -4.44
N GLY A 66 0.79 27.56 -5.32
CA GLY A 66 1.02 26.13 -5.49
C GLY A 66 0.44 25.28 -4.36
N PHE A 67 -0.43 25.84 -3.51
CA PHE A 67 -1.02 25.13 -2.37
C PHE A 67 -1.83 23.88 -2.79
N PRO A 68 -2.69 23.93 -3.83
CA PRO A 68 -3.41 22.75 -4.32
C PRO A 68 -2.46 21.64 -4.80
N GLN A 69 -1.37 22.02 -5.46
CA GLN A 69 -0.38 21.09 -5.99
C GLN A 69 0.45 20.45 -4.87
N GLY A 70 0.83 21.22 -3.85
CA GLY A 70 1.57 20.72 -2.68
C GLY A 70 0.79 19.67 -1.91
N ILE A 71 -0.52 19.86 -1.76
CA ILE A 71 -1.41 18.90 -1.09
C ILE A 71 -1.48 17.57 -1.85
N LYS A 72 -1.61 17.62 -3.18
CA LYS A 72 -1.59 16.40 -4.02
C LYS A 72 -0.27 15.64 -3.88
N ILE A 73 0.87 16.33 -3.84
CA ILE A 73 2.19 15.71 -3.66
C ILE A 73 2.30 15.06 -2.27
N LEU A 74 1.80 15.72 -1.22
CA LEU A 74 1.80 15.18 0.13
C LEU A 74 0.98 13.89 0.21
N PHE A 75 -0.23 13.88 -0.37
CA PHE A 75 -1.07 12.69 -0.42
C PHE A 75 -0.47 11.56 -1.27
N ALA A 76 0.17 11.88 -2.39
CA ALA A 76 0.92 10.90 -3.18
C ALA A 76 2.08 10.29 -2.37
N ALA A 77 2.81 11.09 -1.60
CA ALA A 77 3.87 10.61 -0.72
C ALA A 77 3.33 9.70 0.40
N PHE A 78 2.18 10.03 0.99
CA PHE A 78 1.50 9.17 1.96
C PHE A 78 1.07 7.83 1.33
N ALA A 79 0.53 7.85 0.11
CA ALA A 79 0.17 6.64 -0.63
C ALA A 79 1.39 5.71 -0.78
N VAL A 80 2.49 6.28 -1.25
CA VAL A 80 3.76 5.56 -1.50
C VAL A 80 4.33 5.02 -0.18
N ALA A 81 4.33 5.80 0.89
CA ALA A 81 4.81 5.38 2.20
C ALA A 81 3.98 4.20 2.77
N LEU A 82 2.66 4.22 2.61
CA LEU A 82 1.79 3.15 3.07
C LEU A 82 1.98 1.87 2.26
N ILE A 83 2.17 1.98 0.94
CA ILE A 83 2.53 0.85 0.07
C ILE A 83 3.87 0.25 0.51
N LEU A 84 4.90 1.07 0.72
CA LEU A 84 6.23 0.62 1.16
C LEU A 84 6.20 -0.06 2.54
N LYS A 85 5.39 0.45 3.47
CA LYS A 85 5.21 -0.13 4.81
C LYS A 85 4.49 -1.49 4.75
N ASN A 86 3.47 -1.62 3.91
CA ASN A 86 2.69 -2.86 3.76
C ASN A 86 3.39 -3.90 2.88
N ALA A 87 4.28 -3.49 1.97
CA ALA A 87 5.05 -4.40 1.10
C ALA A 87 6.16 -5.18 1.83
N GLY A 88 6.25 -5.14 3.16
CA GLY A 88 7.21 -5.93 3.95
C GLY A 88 8.69 -5.60 3.70
N THR A 89 8.98 -4.48 3.02
CA THR A 89 10.33 -4.08 2.62
C THR A 89 11.09 -3.37 3.75
N GLY A 90 10.38 -2.88 4.78
CA GLY A 90 10.97 -2.14 5.91
C GLY A 90 11.96 -2.93 6.77
N ASP A 91 11.60 -4.16 7.15
CA ASP A 91 12.40 -4.96 8.11
C ASP A 91 13.32 -6.00 7.46
N ARG A 92 13.02 -6.46 6.25
CA ARG A 92 13.81 -7.50 5.57
C ARG A 92 15.05 -6.94 4.87
N VAL A 93 15.01 -5.67 4.46
CA VAL A 93 16.13 -4.99 3.77
C VAL A 93 17.09 -4.32 4.75
N ARG A 94 16.59 -3.83 5.89
CA ARG A 94 17.44 -3.24 6.94
C ARG A 94 17.93 -4.32 7.91
N LYS A 95 18.76 -5.25 7.44
CA LYS A 95 19.61 -6.01 8.37
C LYS A 95 20.67 -5.04 8.90
N PRO A 96 20.63 -4.64 10.18
CA PRO A 96 21.71 -3.81 10.72
C PRO A 96 23.01 -4.61 10.60
N VAL A 97 23.96 -4.08 9.83
CA VAL A 97 25.30 -4.68 9.66
C VAL A 97 26.02 -4.73 11.01
N TRP A 98 25.73 -3.77 11.88
CA TRP A 98 26.25 -3.72 13.23
C TRP A 98 25.49 -4.64 14.18
N LYS A 99 26.18 -5.63 14.74
CA LYS A 99 25.76 -6.35 15.94
C LYS A 99 26.51 -5.72 17.11
N LYS A 100 25.80 -5.25 18.14
CA LYS A 100 26.43 -4.69 19.34
C LYS A 100 27.46 -5.68 19.90
N PRO A 101 28.73 -5.28 20.11
CA PRO A 101 29.70 -6.14 20.78
C PRO A 101 29.24 -6.39 22.22
N GLY A 102 29.44 -7.62 22.69
CA GLY A 102 29.06 -8.04 24.04
C GLY A 102 29.78 -7.23 25.13
N PRO A 103 29.28 -7.26 26.38
CA PRO A 103 29.95 -6.59 27.49
C PRO A 103 31.37 -7.12 27.63
N PHE A 104 32.35 -6.24 27.82
CA PHE A 104 33.69 -6.65 28.19
C PHE A 104 33.63 -7.19 29.62
N GLU A 105 33.69 -8.51 29.77
CA GLU A 105 33.95 -9.14 31.06
C GLU A 105 35.35 -8.73 31.51
N ALA A 106 35.42 -8.12 32.70
CA ALA A 106 36.64 -7.65 33.34
C ALA A 106 37.29 -8.76 34.18
#